data_AF-A0A7K1J8S7-F1
#
_entry.id   AF-A0A7K1J8S7-F1
#
_cell.length_a   1.000
_cell.length_b   1.000
_cell.length_c   1.000
_cell.angle_alpha   90.00
_cell.angle_beta   90.00
_cell.angle_gamma   90.00
#
_symmetry.space_group_name_H-M   'P 1'
#
loop_
_entity.id
_entity.type
_entity.pdbx_description
1 polymer ?
#
loop_
_entity_poly.entity_id
_entity_poly.type
_entity_poly.pdbx_seq_one_letter_code
_entity_poly.pdbx_strand_id
1 'polypeptide(L)' 'MLRTLIAAALITSAGVAIAPAAQASGPYKNCKEAHADGRYNIPKGDPDYKASQDRDHDGIACEG' A
#
# COMPACT_ATOMS: atom_id res chain seq x y z
N MET A 1 -4.58 -58.78 -14.01
CA MET A 1 -4.33 -57.83 -15.11
C MET A 1 -4.40 -56.42 -14.54
N LEU A 2 -3.26 -55.93 -14.05
CA LEU A 2 -3.07 -54.67 -13.36
C LEU A 2 -3.11 -53.50 -14.37
N ARG A 3 -4.17 -52.70 -14.33
CA ARG A 3 -4.38 -51.46 -15.10
C ARG A 3 -5.35 -50.63 -14.26
N THR A 4 -5.14 -49.41 -13.80
CA THR A 4 -4.22 -48.30 -14.08
C THR A 4 -4.55 -47.30 -12.95
N LEU A 5 -3.58 -46.91 -12.11
CA LEU A 5 -2.86 -45.63 -12.21
C LEU A 5 -3.75 -44.38 -12.07
N ILE A 6 -3.62 -43.71 -10.92
CA ILE A 6 -3.15 -42.31 -10.73
C ILE A 6 -3.92 -41.59 -9.63
N ALA A 7 -3.17 -41.25 -8.59
CA ALA A 7 -3.54 -40.39 -7.48
C ALA A 7 -3.86 -38.98 -7.99
N ALA A 8 -5.07 -38.49 -7.73
CA ALA A 8 -5.39 -37.07 -7.86
C ALA A 8 -5.19 -36.41 -6.49
N ALA A 9 -3.95 -36.01 -6.20
CA ALA A 9 -3.65 -35.12 -5.08
C ALA A 9 -4.26 -33.75 -5.40
N LEU A 10 -5.35 -33.41 -4.71
CA LEU A 10 -5.98 -32.09 -4.78
C LEU A 10 -5.06 -31.07 -4.09
N ILE A 11 -4.18 -30.44 -4.87
CA ILE A 11 -3.37 -29.31 -4.41
C ILE A 11 -4.31 -28.11 -4.30
N THR A 12 -4.81 -27.83 -3.10
CA THR A 12 -5.50 -26.58 -2.77
C THR A 12 -4.48 -25.44 -2.84
N SER A 13 -4.43 -24.75 -3.98
CA SER A 13 -3.65 -23.52 -4.12
C SER A 13 -4.28 -22.43 -3.26
N ALA A 14 -3.70 -22.17 -2.08
CA ALA A 14 -3.98 -20.96 -1.31
C ALA A 14 -3.51 -19.75 -2.14
N GLY A 15 -4.45 -18.90 -2.55
CA GLY A 15 -4.14 -17.69 -3.31
C GLY A 15 -3.27 -16.75 -2.50
N VAL A 16 -2.05 -16.50 -2.96
CA VAL A 16 -1.22 -15.41 -2.45
C VAL A 16 -1.77 -14.12 -3.04
N ALA A 17 -2.53 -13.37 -2.25
CA ALA A 17 -2.93 -12.02 -2.60
C ALA A 17 -1.69 -11.12 -2.53
N ILE A 18 -1.08 -10.86 -3.68
CA ILE A 18 -0.02 -9.85 -3.81
C ILE A 18 -0.73 -8.50 -3.89
N ALA A 19 -0.85 -7.80 -2.76
CA ALA A 19 -1.30 -6.42 -2.77
C ALA A 19 -0.28 -5.58 -3.56
N PRO A 20 -0.70 -4.63 -4.42
CA PRO A 20 0.22 -3.71 -5.05
C PRO A 20 1.04 -3.00 -3.97
N ALA A 21 2.37 -3.17 -4.00
CA ALA A 21 3.25 -2.33 -3.22
C ALA A 21 3.11 -0.92 -3.81
N ALA A 22 2.50 0.00 -3.07
CA ALA A 22 2.42 1.40 -3.46
C ALA A 22 3.87 1.87 -3.72
N GLN A 23 4.17 2.14 -4.99
CA GLN A 23 5.46 2.66 -5.38
C GLN A 23 5.55 4.06 -4.79
N ALA A 24 6.42 4.22 -3.78
CA ALA A 24 6.68 5.48 -3.11
C ALA A 24 7.29 6.49 -4.10
N SER A 25 6.46 7.13 -4.91
CA SER A 25 6.75 8.44 -5.46
C SER A 25 6.79 9.38 -4.26
N GLY A 26 7.99 9.63 -3.72
CA GLY A 26 8.17 10.28 -2.41
C GLY A 26 7.40 11.60 -2.19
N PRO A 27 7.58 12.25 -1.03
CA PRO A 27 6.65 13.23 -0.51
C PRO A 27 6.31 14.35 -1.50
N TYR A 28 5.00 14.65 -1.59
CA TYR A 28 4.46 15.78 -2.32
C TYR A 28 5.26 17.05 -2.01
N LYS A 29 5.42 17.94 -2.99
CA LYS A 29 6.13 19.22 -2.77
C LYS A 29 5.41 20.06 -1.71
N ASN A 30 4.08 20.00 -1.71
CA ASN A 30 3.19 20.75 -0.83
C ASN A 30 1.83 20.05 -0.74
N CYS A 31 1.04 20.40 0.29
CA CYS A 31 -0.28 19.80 0.49
C CYS A 31 -1.27 20.11 -0.63
N LYS A 32 -1.09 21.20 -1.38
CA LYS A 32 -1.96 21.51 -2.52
C LYS A 32 -1.84 20.46 -3.64
N GLU A 33 -0.65 19.91 -3.86
CA GLU A 33 -0.45 18.79 -4.78
C GLU A 33 -1.04 17.49 -4.23
N ALA A 34 -0.82 17.20 -2.94
CA ALA A 34 -1.44 16.04 -2.29
C ALA A 34 -2.98 16.08 -2.39
N HIS A 35 -3.58 17.22 -2.08
CA HIS A 35 -5.02 17.44 -2.14
C HIS A 35 -5.56 17.35 -3.58
N ALA A 36 -4.78 17.79 -4.58
CA ALA A 36 -5.15 17.64 -6.00
C ALA A 36 -5.23 16.16 -6.43
N ASP A 37 -4.42 15.30 -5.81
CA ASP A 37 -4.45 13.85 -5.97
C ASP A 37 -5.45 13.16 -5.02
N GLY A 38 -6.20 13.92 -4.22
CA GLY A 38 -7.17 13.39 -3.25
C GLY A 38 -6.53 12.78 -2.00
N ARG A 39 -5.25 13.05 -1.74
CA ARG A 39 -4.49 12.56 -0.58
C ARG A 39 -4.57 13.58 0.55
N TYR A 40 -5.08 13.13 1.69
CA TYR A 40 -5.25 13.92 2.92
C TYR A 40 -4.81 13.08 4.12
N ASN A 41 -4.54 13.74 5.25
CA ASN A 41 -4.25 13.10 6.53
C ASN A 41 -3.12 12.05 6.42
N ILE A 42 -1.98 12.45 5.86
CA ILE A 42 -0.86 11.57 5.53
C ILE A 42 -0.09 11.23 6.83
N PRO A 43 -0.13 9.99 7.35
CA PRO A 43 0.50 9.66 8.63
C PRO A 43 2.03 9.50 8.50
N LYS A 44 2.78 9.66 9.60
CA LYS A 44 4.25 9.56 9.67
C LYS A 44 4.90 8.28 9.09
N GLY A 45 4.12 7.20 8.91
CA GLY A 45 4.58 5.95 8.28
C GLY A 45 4.32 5.86 6.77
N ASP A 46 3.65 6.84 6.21
CA ASP A 46 3.32 6.91 4.80
C ASP A 46 4.54 7.44 4.00
N PRO A 47 4.86 6.86 2.83
CA PRO A 47 5.96 7.33 1.98
C PRO A 47 5.85 8.81 1.59
N ASP A 48 4.65 9.39 1.60
CA ASP A 48 4.44 10.78 1.26
C ASP A 48 4.50 11.73 2.46
N TYR A 49 4.75 11.21 3.67
CA TYR A 49 4.85 12.05 4.85
C TYR A 49 6.07 12.98 4.77
N LYS A 50 5.82 14.27 5.00
CA LYS A 50 6.86 15.29 5.10
C LYS A 50 6.69 16.07 6.39
N ALA A 51 7.65 15.96 7.30
CA ALA A 51 7.60 16.65 8.60
C ALA A 51 7.39 18.17 8.49
N SER A 52 7.86 18.82 7.42
CA SER A 52 7.61 20.25 7.22
C SER A 52 6.18 20.60 6.79
N GLN A 53 5.36 19.62 6.48
CA GLN A 53 3.94 19.75 6.08
C GLN A 53 2.99 19.35 7.22
N ASP A 54 3.53 18.76 8.29
CA ASP A 54 2.89 18.49 9.58
C ASP A 54 3.22 19.69 10.49
N ARG A 55 2.34 20.69 10.50
CA ARG A 55 2.66 22.02 11.05
C ARG A 55 2.57 22.05 12.57
N ASP A 56 1.69 21.26 13.15
CA ASP A 56 1.49 21.13 14.59
C ASP A 56 2.24 19.93 15.18
N HIS A 57 2.87 19.11 14.33
CA HIS A 57 3.74 17.99 14.71
C HIS A 57 2.99 16.86 15.43
N ASP A 58 1.75 16.63 15.06
CA ASP A 58 0.91 15.58 15.62
C ASP A 58 1.15 14.20 14.96
N GLY A 59 1.93 14.18 13.87
CA GLY A 59 2.25 12.98 13.09
C GLY A 59 1.35 12.78 11.87
N ILE A 60 0.51 13.76 11.52
CA ILE A 60 -0.36 13.79 10.36
C ILE A 60 0.01 15.01 9.49
N ALA A 61 0.51 14.76 8.28
CA ALA A 61 0.79 15.81 7.31
C ALA A 61 -0.42 16.06 6.39
N CYS A 62 -0.55 17.30 5.90
CA CYS A 62 -1.55 17.67 4.89
C CYS A 62 -2.99 17.31 5.27
N GLU A 63 -3.33 17.59 6.53
CA GLU A 63 -4.71 17.57 7.03
C GLU A 63 -5.64 18.42 6.16
N GLY A 64 -6.91 18.00 6.10
CA GLY A 64 -7.96 18.60 5.28
C GLY A 64 -8.66 19.79 5.93
#